data_AF-A0A5N7ZCC1-F1
#
_entry.id   AF-A0A5N7ZCC1-F1
#
_cell.length_a   1.000
_cell.length_b   1.000
_cell.length_c   1.000
_cell.angle_alpha   90.00
_cell.angle_beta   90.00
_cell.angle_gamma   90.00
#
_symmetry.space_group_name_H-M   'P 1'
#
loop_
_entity.id
_entity.type
_entity.pdbx_description
1 polymer ?
#
loop_
_entity_poly.entity_id
_entity_poly.type
_entity_poly.pdbx_seq_one_letter_code
_entity_poly.pdbx_strand_id
1 'polypeptide(L)'
;FNIFNKLNGALFADAGNIWNVFDNVTDEESVFEGFKSLQDLALGTGIGFRYDLNFFVIRLDVGFKTYNPAKEMKERWFRDIVPNRAVLNIGINYPF
;
A
#
# COMPACT_ATOMS: atom_id res chain seq x y z
N PHE A 1 -14.43 -9.35 -4.29
CA PHE A 1 -15.86 -9.64 -4.52
C PHE A 1 -16.14 -9.65 -6.02
N ASN A 2 -17.09 -10.46 -6.51
CA ASN A 2 -17.48 -10.42 -7.92
C ASN A 2 -18.33 -9.17 -8.16
N ILE A 3 -18.02 -8.41 -9.22
CA ILE A 3 -18.82 -7.24 -9.64
C ILE A 3 -19.81 -7.67 -10.71
N PHE A 4 -19.30 -8.23 -11.81
CA PHE A 4 -20.12 -8.69 -12.93
C PHE A 4 -19.34 -9.67 -13.82
N ASN A 5 -19.95 -10.80 -14.19
CA ASN A 5 -19.34 -11.81 -15.05
C ASN A 5 -17.94 -12.22 -14.55
N LYS A 6 -16.88 -11.98 -15.35
CA LYS A 6 -15.49 -12.28 -15.03
C LYS A 6 -14.73 -11.09 -14.40
N LEU A 7 -15.44 -10.00 -14.09
CA LEU A 7 -14.89 -8.82 -13.42
C LEU A 7 -15.07 -8.94 -11.90
N ASN A 8 -13.97 -8.87 -11.19
CA ASN A 8 -13.89 -8.90 -9.74
C ASN A 8 -13.32 -7.58 -9.22
N GLY A 9 -13.85 -7.13 -8.09
CA GLY A 9 -13.32 -6.00 -7.31
C GLY A 9 -12.57 -6.48 -6.07
N ALA A 10 -11.66 -5.66 -5.59
CA ALA A 10 -10.97 -5.82 -4.32
C ALA A 10 -10.89 -4.48 -3.59
N LEU A 11 -11.00 -4.52 -2.27
CA LEU A 11 -10.55 -3.46 -1.38
C LEU A 11 -9.35 -4.03 -0.63
N PHE A 12 -8.31 -3.23 -0.44
CA PHE A 12 -7.12 -3.65 0.28
C PHE A 12 -6.61 -2.55 1.20
N ALA A 13 -5.91 -3.00 2.25
CA ALA A 13 -5.13 -2.16 3.14
C ALA A 13 -3.82 -2.90 3.43
N ASP A 14 -2.72 -2.18 3.35
CA ASP A 14 -1.36 -2.67 3.57
C ASP A 14 -0.65 -1.74 4.56
N ALA A 15 0.06 -2.32 5.52
CA ALA A 15 0.83 -1.55 6.49
C ALA A 15 2.26 -2.07 6.54
N GLY A 16 3.22 -1.16 6.58
CA GLY A 16 4.63 -1.52 6.61
C GLY A 16 5.55 -0.35 6.89
N ASN A 17 6.75 -0.69 7.35
CA ASN A 17 7.88 0.20 7.45
C ASN A 17 9.17 -0.64 7.43
N ILE A 18 10.32 0.02 7.26
CA ILE A 18 11.64 -0.60 7.24
C ILE A 18 12.46 0.02 8.36
N TRP A 19 13.02 -0.82 9.23
CA TRP A 19 13.88 -0.40 10.34
C TRP A 19 15.22 -1.13 10.30
N ASN A 20 16.23 -0.52 10.91
CA ASN A 20 17.51 -1.14 11.19
C ASN A 20 17.48 -1.85 12.55
N VAL A 21 18.17 -2.99 12.64
CA VAL A 21 18.23 -3.83 13.86
C VAL A 21 19.67 -4.01 14.37
N PHE A 22 20.68 -3.80 13.53
CA PHE A 22 22.09 -3.97 13.87
C PHE A 22 22.88 -2.67 13.72
N ASP A 23 23.99 -2.60 14.44
CA ASP A 23 24.64 -1.35 14.80
C ASP A 23 25.58 -0.85 13.69
N ASN A 24 25.14 0.16 12.95
CA ASN A 24 26.03 1.18 12.36
C ASN A 24 25.27 2.44 11.91
N VAL A 25 24.16 2.77 12.57
CA VAL A 25 23.25 3.85 12.14
C VAL A 25 23.32 4.99 13.14
N THR A 26 23.55 6.21 12.64
CA THR A 26 23.59 7.45 13.44
C THR A 26 22.21 8.07 13.65
N ASP A 27 21.21 7.62 12.90
CA ASP A 27 19.84 8.09 12.97
C ASP A 27 19.00 7.15 13.86
N GLU A 28 18.69 7.62 15.06
CA GLU A 28 17.89 6.88 16.05
C GLU A 28 16.45 6.62 15.57
N GLU A 29 15.88 7.48 14.70
CA GLU A 29 14.51 7.28 14.18
C GLU A 29 14.42 6.07 13.23
N SER A 30 15.56 5.64 12.69
CA SER A 30 15.65 4.51 11.78
C SER A 30 15.85 3.15 12.50
N VAL A 31 15.97 3.13 13.82
CA VAL A 31 16.22 1.92 14.62
C VAL A 31 14.92 1.30 15.14
N PHE A 32 14.84 -0.03 15.14
CA PHE A 32 13.70 -0.73 15.73
C PHE A 32 13.78 -0.77 17.26
N GLU A 33 12.97 0.05 17.92
CA GLU A 33 12.85 0.17 19.38
C GLU A 33 11.60 -0.55 19.92
N GLY A 34 11.24 -1.69 19.32
CA GLY A 34 10.09 -2.49 19.75
C GLY A 34 8.74 -1.83 19.44
N PHE A 35 7.82 -1.79 20.42
CA PHE A 35 6.46 -1.28 20.20
C PHE A 35 6.39 0.20 19.83
N LYS A 36 7.37 1.02 20.26
CA LYS A 36 7.42 2.45 19.93
C LYS A 36 7.54 2.67 18.42
N SER A 37 8.36 1.85 17.74
CA SER A 37 8.55 1.91 16.29
C SER A 37 7.29 1.65 15.48
N LEU A 38 6.24 1.03 16.04
CA LEU A 38 4.98 0.84 15.32
C LEU A 38 4.29 2.17 14.97
N GLN A 39 4.63 3.28 15.62
CA GLN A 39 4.13 4.62 15.25
C GLN A 39 4.59 5.08 13.86
N ASP A 40 5.67 4.46 13.35
CA ASP A 40 6.31 4.77 12.07
C ASP A 40 5.78 3.89 10.93
N LEU A 41 4.79 3.03 11.18
CA LEU A 41 4.13 2.24 10.14
C LEU A 41 3.38 3.13 9.17
N ALA A 42 3.71 3.07 7.88
CA ALA A 42 2.87 3.65 6.84
C ALA A 42 1.65 2.75 6.59
N LEU A 43 0.50 3.36 6.27
CA LEU A 43 -0.72 2.64 5.86
C LEU A 43 -1.11 3.04 4.44
N GLY A 44 -1.09 2.07 3.54
CA GLY A 44 -1.70 2.15 2.23
C GLY A 44 -3.12 1.59 2.25
N THR A 45 -4.02 2.20 1.48
CA THR A 45 -5.32 1.57 1.15
C THR A 45 -5.60 1.74 -0.32
N GLY A 46 -6.38 0.84 -0.90
CA GLY A 46 -6.73 0.97 -2.30
C GLY A 46 -7.86 0.08 -2.76
N ILE A 47 -8.14 0.24 -4.04
CA ILE A 47 -9.15 -0.52 -4.76
C ILE A 47 -8.49 -1.24 -5.93
N GLY A 48 -8.93 -2.46 -6.20
CA GLY A 48 -8.41 -3.28 -7.27
C GLY A 48 -9.53 -3.80 -8.14
N PHE A 49 -9.25 -3.95 -9.43
CA PHE A 49 -10.10 -4.62 -10.40
C PHE A 49 -9.32 -5.74 -11.05
N ARG A 50 -9.96 -6.91 -11.18
CA ARG A 50 -9.40 -8.10 -11.81
C ARG A 50 -10.37 -8.61 -12.85
N TYR A 51 -9.91 -8.75 -14.08
CA TYR A 51 -10.68 -9.35 -15.16
C TYR A 51 -10.06 -10.67 -15.59
N ASP A 52 -10.83 -11.75 -15.49
CA ASP A 52 -10.37 -13.10 -15.77
C ASP A 52 -10.65 -13.47 -17.22
N LEU A 53 -9.64 -13.46 -18.09
CA LEU A 53 -9.76 -14.00 -19.45
C LEU A 53 -9.46 -15.50 -19.44
N ASN A 54 -9.74 -16.19 -20.55
CA ASN A 54 -9.53 -17.65 -20.62
C ASN A 54 -8.06 -18.05 -20.48
N PHE A 55 -7.13 -17.20 -20.92
CA PHE A 55 -5.70 -17.52 -20.99
C PHE A 55 -4.80 -16.58 -20.18
N PHE A 56 -5.34 -15.50 -19.60
CA PHE A 56 -4.58 -14.58 -18.76
C PHE A 56 -5.52 -13.75 -17.87
N VAL A 57 -4.96 -13.15 -16.81
CA VAL A 57 -5.69 -12.27 -15.90
C VAL A 57 -5.15 -10.86 -16.05
N ILE A 58 -6.04 -9.89 -16.17
CA ILE A 58 -5.70 -8.47 -16.15
C ILE A 58 -6.05 -7.90 -14.77
N ARG A 59 -5.15 -7.10 -14.20
CA ARG A 59 -5.36 -6.38 -12.95
C ARG A 59 -5.12 -4.88 -13.13
N LEU A 60 -5.95 -4.11 -12.46
CA LEU A 60 -5.81 -2.66 -12.31
C LEU A 60 -5.99 -2.32 -10.85
N ASP A 61 -4.93 -1.87 -10.19
CA ASP A 61 -4.94 -1.55 -8.78
C ASP A 61 -4.59 -0.07 -8.59
N VAL A 62 -5.38 0.63 -7.77
CA VAL A 62 -5.17 2.03 -7.41
C VAL A 62 -4.97 2.12 -5.91
N GLY A 63 -3.77 2.52 -5.50
CA GLY A 63 -3.38 2.69 -4.09
C GLY A 63 -3.23 4.14 -3.68
N PHE A 64 -3.53 4.43 -2.43
CA PHE A 64 -3.39 5.74 -1.79
C PHE A 64 -2.63 5.60 -0.47
N LYS A 65 -1.84 6.62 -0.13
CA LYS A 65 -1.18 6.72 1.18
C LYS A 65 -2.19 7.27 2.19
N THR A 66 -2.81 6.39 2.97
CA THR A 66 -3.87 6.76 3.92
C THR A 66 -3.31 7.29 5.23
N TYR A 67 -2.19 6.74 5.68
CA TYR A 67 -1.37 7.29 6.75
C TYR A 67 0.09 7.39 6.32
N ASN A 68 0.66 8.57 6.44
CA ASN A 68 2.04 8.87 6.06
C ASN A 68 2.83 9.39 7.28
N PRO A 69 3.62 8.54 7.95
CA PRO A 69 4.34 8.88 9.18
C PRO A 69 5.45 9.91 8.96
N ALA A 70 5.95 10.07 7.72
CA ALA A 70 6.97 11.05 7.35
C ALA A 70 6.46 12.51 7.33
N LYS A 71 5.17 12.75 7.59
CA LYS A 71 4.59 14.09 7.71
C LYS A 71 4.44 14.52 9.16
N GLU A 72 4.24 15.83 9.36
CA GLU A 72 3.83 16.37 10.65
C GLU A 72 2.57 15.68 11.18
N MET A 73 2.47 15.51 12.50
CA MET A 73 1.43 14.73 13.18
C MET A 73 0.00 15.04 12.69
N LYS A 74 -0.31 16.32 12.44
CA LYS A 74 -1.63 16.80 12.00
C LYS A 74 -1.95 16.49 10.53
N GLU A 75 -0.96 16.08 9.75
CA GLU A 75 -1.06 15.84 8.30
C GLU A 75 -0.87 14.37 7.91
N ARG A 76 -0.64 13.48 8.87
CA ARG A 76 -0.35 12.08 8.56
C ARG A 76 -1.54 11.33 7.96
N TRP A 77 -2.76 11.62 8.43
CA TRP A 77 -3.98 10.92 7.99
C TRP A 77 -4.68 11.61 6.83
N PHE A 78 -5.09 10.82 5.83
CA PHE A 78 -5.99 11.16 4.72
C PHE A 78 -5.54 12.29 3.76
N ARG A 79 -4.42 12.97 4.04
CA ARG A 79 -3.93 14.09 3.20
C ARG A 79 -3.46 13.68 1.81
N ASP A 80 -3.07 12.42 1.65
CA ASP A 80 -2.53 11.89 0.39
C ASP A 80 -3.57 11.06 -0.39
N ILE A 81 -4.83 11.04 0.06
CA ILE A 81 -5.95 10.41 -0.68
C ILE A 81 -6.49 11.41 -1.70
N VAL A 82 -5.67 11.71 -2.69
CA VAL A 82 -6.00 12.63 -3.80
C VAL A 82 -5.56 11.99 -5.12
N PRO A 83 -6.29 12.21 -6.24
CA PRO A 83 -5.99 11.54 -7.51
C PRO A 83 -4.56 11.74 -8.02
N ASN A 84 -3.96 12.91 -7.79
CA ASN A 84 -2.60 13.23 -8.22
C ASN A 84 -1.50 12.54 -7.40
N ARG A 85 -1.83 11.90 -6.27
CA ARG A 85 -0.93 11.08 -5.45
C ARG A 85 -1.30 9.59 -5.49
N ALA A 86 -2.29 9.22 -6.30
CA ALA A 86 -2.67 7.83 -6.50
C ALA A 86 -1.56 7.07 -7.22
N VAL A 87 -1.27 5.86 -6.76
CA VAL A 87 -0.35 4.94 -7.43
C VAL A 87 -1.17 3.96 -8.25
N LEU A 88 -0.93 3.92 -9.55
CA LEU A 88 -1.57 3.01 -10.48
C LEU A 88 -0.65 1.82 -10.76
N ASN A 89 -1.16 0.61 -10.58
CA ASN A 89 -0.49 -0.62 -10.96
C ASN A 89 -1.34 -1.39 -11.97
N ILE A 90 -0.71 -1.85 -13.04
CA ILE A 90 -1.33 -2.69 -14.07
C ILE A 90 -0.58 -4.02 -14.10
N GLY A 91 -1.31 -5.12 -14.03
CA GLY A 91 -0.73 -6.47 -14.09
C GLY A 91 -1.37 -7.30 -15.19
N ILE A 92 -0.55 -8.07 -15.92
CA ILE A 92 -0.99 -9.08 -16.88
C ILE A 92 -0.26 -10.37 -16.53
N ASN A 93 -1.00 -11.39 -16.11
CA ASN A 93 -0.44 -12.67 -15.67
C ASN A 93 -0.94 -13.81 -16.56
N TYR A 94 -0.02 -14.67 -17.00
CA TYR A 94 -0.36 -15.97 -17.57
C TYR A 94 -0.63 -16.95 -16.40
N PRO A 95 -1.71 -17.74 -16.41
CA PRO A 95 -1.87 -18.83 -15.47
C PRO A 95 -0.80 -19.87 -15.81
N PHE A 96 0.14 -20.08 -14.88
CA PHE A 96 1.08 -21.19 -14.95
C PHE A 96 0.36 -22.52 -14.73
#